data_AF-A0AAW6HR13-F1
#
_entry.id   AF-A0AAW6HR13-F1
#
_cell.length_a   1.000
_cell.length_b   1.000
_cell.length_c   1.000
_cell.angle_alpha   90.00
_cell.angle_beta   90.00
_cell.angle_gamma   90.00
#
_symmetry.space_group_name_H-M   'P 1'
#
loop_
_entity.id
_entity.type
_entity.pdbx_description
1 polymer ?
#
loop_
_entity_poly.entity_id
_entity_poly.type
_entity_poly.pdbx_seq_one_letter_code
_entity_poly.pdbx_strand_id
1 'polypeptide(L)'
;MHIGSYLMAGDWIKWSKGLADKREVVLAASRLQRDRYEIAGRIMKIWEWCDDNISESSIDPETGDASVVLGSDPLPFLSALCGLPGLAEVLASPEICWISARSGGRLTFPNLGRHNGTTAKRRTRRQ
;
A
#
# COMPACT_ATOMS: atom_id res chain seq x y z
N MET A 1 -13.48 36.49 -12.77
CA MET A 1 -12.46 35.81 -11.94
C MET A 1 -13.12 34.56 -11.38
N HIS A 2 -12.84 33.39 -11.95
CA HIS A 2 -13.53 32.15 -11.61
C HIS A 2 -13.08 31.63 -10.24
N ILE A 3 -14.06 31.49 -9.34
CA ILE A 3 -13.97 30.73 -8.10
C ILE A 3 -13.97 29.25 -8.54
N GLY A 4 -12.79 28.64 -8.59
CA GLY A 4 -12.59 27.26 -9.05
C GLY A 4 -12.38 26.31 -7.90
N SER A 5 -13.48 25.72 -7.43
CA SER A 5 -13.59 24.40 -6.80
C SER A 5 -12.68 24.09 -5.61
N TYR A 6 -13.23 24.28 -4.41
CA TYR A 6 -12.93 23.49 -3.23
C TYR A 6 -12.84 21.99 -3.59
N LEU A 7 -11.64 21.42 -3.67
CA LEU A 7 -11.42 19.96 -3.55
C LEU A 7 -11.68 19.56 -2.08
N MET A 8 -12.89 19.83 -1.58
CA MET A 8 -13.34 19.51 -0.22
C MET A 8 -14.10 18.19 -0.22
N ALA A 9 -13.48 17.18 -0.83
CA ALA A 9 -13.78 15.76 -0.63
C ALA A 9 -12.44 15.04 -0.49
N GLY A 10 -11.60 15.53 0.43
CA GLY A 10 -10.18 15.19 0.55
C GLY A 10 -9.93 13.73 0.91
N ASP A 11 -9.02 13.10 0.17
CA ASP A 11 -8.24 11.90 0.47
C ASP A 11 -9.01 10.74 1.11
N TRP A 12 -9.93 10.14 0.34
CA TRP A 12 -10.58 8.90 0.74
C TRP A 12 -9.85 7.69 0.14
N ILE A 13 -9.48 6.75 1.02
CA ILE A 13 -9.00 5.43 0.64
C ILE A 13 -10.07 4.39 0.98
N LYS A 14 -10.37 3.48 0.04
CA LYS A 14 -11.39 2.45 0.26
C LYS A 14 -10.86 1.38 1.21
N TRP A 15 -11.44 1.28 2.40
CA TRP A 15 -11.28 0.10 3.24
C TRP A 15 -12.03 -1.10 2.62
N SER A 16 -11.32 -2.20 2.37
CA SER A 16 -11.94 -3.44 1.90
C SER A 16 -12.61 -4.19 3.05
N LYS A 17 -13.90 -4.53 2.92
CA LYS A 17 -14.61 -5.37 3.89
C LYS A 17 -13.83 -6.67 4.14
N GLY A 18 -13.66 -7.02 5.41
CA GLY A 18 -12.95 -8.23 5.82
C GLY A 18 -11.43 -8.16 5.65
N LEU A 19 -10.82 -6.98 5.50
CA LEU A 19 -9.35 -6.85 5.43
C LEU A 19 -8.67 -7.54 6.62
N ALA A 20 -9.16 -7.30 7.85
CA ALA A 20 -8.63 -7.93 9.06
C ALA A 20 -8.75 -9.46 9.08
N ASP A 21 -9.68 -10.01 8.30
CA ASP A 21 -9.94 -11.45 8.22
C ASP A 21 -9.24 -12.12 7.03
N LYS A 22 -8.54 -11.35 6.18
CA LYS A 22 -7.74 -11.93 5.09
C LYS A 22 -6.66 -12.82 5.68
N ARG A 23 -6.44 -13.98 5.06
CA ARG A 23 -5.42 -14.96 5.44
C ARG A 23 -4.06 -14.28 5.70
N GLU A 24 -3.65 -13.38 4.81
CA GLU A 24 -2.37 -12.68 4.90
C GLU A 24 -2.28 -11.77 6.12
N VAL A 25 -3.36 -11.09 6.50
CA VAL A 25 -3.41 -10.24 7.69
C VAL A 25 -3.38 -11.09 8.97
N VAL A 26 -4.11 -12.21 8.98
CA VAL A 26 -4.08 -13.17 10.09
C VAL A 26 -2.68 -13.78 10.26
N LEU A 27 -2.02 -14.16 9.16
CA LEU A 27 -0.64 -14.65 9.18
C LEU A 27 0.33 -13.59 9.70
N ALA A 28 0.17 -12.33 9.26
CA ALA A 28 1.01 -11.24 9.73
C ALA A 28 0.81 -10.95 11.23
N ALA A 29 -0.44 -10.91 11.69
CA ALA A 29 -0.79 -10.77 13.10
C ALA A 29 -0.17 -11.88 13.96
N SER A 30 -0.26 -13.13 13.50
CA SER A 30 0.34 -14.28 14.18
C SER A 30 1.86 -14.19 14.24
N ARG A 31 2.54 -13.75 13.17
CA ARG A 31 4.02 -13.67 13.14
C ARG A 31 4.55 -12.52 13.97
N LEU A 32 3.85 -11.39 13.98
CA LEU A 32 4.26 -10.19 14.71
C LEU A 32 3.76 -10.18 16.15
N GLN A 33 2.98 -11.19 16.55
CA GLN A 33 2.34 -11.29 17.87
C GLN A 33 1.51 -10.03 18.20
N ARG A 34 0.68 -9.62 17.24
CA ARG A 34 -0.18 -8.43 17.32
C ARG A 34 -1.63 -8.77 17.01
N ASP A 35 -2.53 -7.87 17.40
CA ASP A 35 -3.93 -7.99 17.05
C ASP A 35 -4.16 -7.80 15.53
N ARG A 36 -5.09 -8.55 14.95
CA ARG A 36 -5.36 -8.51 13.50
C ARG A 36 -5.97 -7.18 13.05
N TYR A 37 -6.73 -6.50 13.91
CA TYR A 37 -7.30 -5.18 13.60
C TYR A 37 -6.21 -4.10 13.66
N GLU A 38 -5.26 -4.22 14.59
CA GLU A 38 -4.05 -3.38 14.61
C GLU A 38 -3.26 -3.54 13.30
N ILE A 39 -2.97 -4.77 12.88
CA ILE A 39 -2.24 -5.03 11.62
C ILE A 39 -3.00 -4.49 10.42
N ALA A 40 -4.32 -4.69 10.35
CA ALA A 40 -5.13 -4.17 9.26
C ALA A 40 -5.06 -2.64 9.18
N GLY A 41 -5.11 -1.94 10.32
CA GLY A 41 -4.96 -0.49 10.39
C GLY A 41 -3.57 -0.02 9.92
N ARG A 42 -2.50 -0.72 10.33
CA ARG A 42 -1.13 -0.40 9.90
C ARG A 42 -0.92 -0.65 8.40
N ILE A 43 -1.53 -1.70 7.85
CA ILE A 43 -1.52 -1.97 6.42
C ILE A 43 -2.23 -0.87 5.63
N MET A 44 -3.33 -0.30 6.15
CA MET A 44 -3.94 0.87 5.50
C MET A 44 -2.98 2.04 5.41
N LYS A 45 -2.09 2.23 6.40
CA LYS A 45 -1.08 3.28 6.31
C LYS A 45 -0.12 3.08 5.13
N ILE A 46 0.21 1.82 4.80
CA ILE A 46 0.98 1.50 3.58
C ILE A 46 0.19 1.89 2.34
N TRP A 47 -1.12 1.62 2.30
CA TRP A 47 -1.95 1.95 1.15
C TRP A 47 -2.17 3.46 0.98
N GLU A 48 -2.31 4.21 2.06
CA GLU A 48 -2.29 5.69 2.05
C GLU A 48 -1.00 6.19 1.43
N TRP A 49 0.15 5.68 1.92
CA TRP A 49 1.45 6.06 1.36
C TRP A 49 1.57 5.72 -0.12
N CYS A 50 1.05 4.57 -0.55
CA CYS A 50 1.00 4.20 -1.96
C CYS A 50 0.15 5.19 -2.77
N ASP A 51 -1.02 5.60 -2.29
CA ASP A 51 -1.89 6.54 -3.02
C ASP A 51 -1.19 7.89 -3.25
N ASP A 52 -0.48 8.37 -2.24
CA ASP A 52 0.29 9.62 -2.31
C ASP A 52 1.48 9.50 -3.28
N ASN A 53 2.28 8.43 -3.15
CA ASN A 53 3.61 8.34 -3.77
C ASN A 53 3.64 7.56 -5.10
N ILE A 54 2.64 6.75 -5.40
CA ILE A 54 2.57 5.96 -6.63
C ILE A 54 1.74 6.73 -7.67
N SER A 55 2.26 6.83 -8.88
CA SER A 55 1.61 7.47 -10.02
C SER A 55 1.35 6.46 -11.13
N GLU A 56 0.61 6.85 -12.16
CA GLU A 56 0.33 5.95 -13.30
C GLU A 56 1.61 5.45 -13.99
N SER A 57 2.65 6.28 -14.07
CA SER A 57 3.94 5.88 -14.64
C SER A 57 4.70 4.88 -13.77
N SER A 58 4.30 4.69 -12.52
CA SER A 58 4.87 3.71 -11.60
C SER A 58 4.20 2.33 -11.73
N ILE A 59 3.09 2.22 -12.46
CA ILE A 59 2.30 1.00 -12.62
C ILE A 59 2.62 0.36 -13.96
N ASP A 60 2.98 -0.92 -13.94
CA ASP A 60 3.10 -1.74 -15.12
C ASP A 60 1.69 -2.00 -15.71
N PRO A 61 1.43 -1.63 -16.98
CA PRO A 61 0.11 -1.76 -17.58
C PRO A 61 -0.29 -3.21 -17.90
N GLU A 62 0.66 -4.13 -18.01
CA GLU A 62 0.41 -5.55 -18.29
C GLU A 62 0.11 -6.31 -16.99
N THR A 63 0.91 -6.09 -15.95
CA THR A 63 0.79 -6.84 -14.69
C THR A 63 -0.06 -6.15 -13.63
N GLY A 64 -0.16 -4.81 -13.69
CA GLY A 64 -0.76 -3.99 -12.64
C GLY A 64 0.12 -3.83 -11.39
N ASP A 65 1.38 -4.25 -11.48
CA ASP A 65 2.35 -4.09 -10.40
C ASP A 65 2.80 -2.64 -10.31
N ALA A 66 2.84 -2.10 -9.09
CA ALA A 66 3.38 -0.76 -8.87
C ALA A 66 4.80 -0.85 -8.33
N SER A 67 5.74 -0.09 -8.87
CA SER A 67 7.13 -0.08 -8.42
C SER A 67 7.65 1.34 -8.16
N VAL A 68 8.43 1.47 -7.08
CA VAL A 68 9.05 2.72 -6.64
C VAL A 68 10.46 2.42 -6.13
N VAL A 69 11.39 3.37 -6.31
CA VAL A 69 12.75 3.23 -5.79
C VAL A 69 12.84 3.99 -4.47
N LEU A 70 13.14 3.27 -3.39
CA LEU A 70 13.28 3.78 -2.04
C LEU A 70 14.65 3.37 -1.49
N GLY A 71 15.65 4.23 -1.72
CA GLY A 71 16.95 4.19 -1.04
C GLY A 71 17.61 2.81 -0.94
N SER A 72 18.42 2.59 0.11
CA SER A 72 19.06 1.30 0.36
C SER A 72 18.14 0.29 1.06
N ASP A 73 17.19 0.76 1.86
CA ASP A 73 16.46 -0.07 2.83
C ASP A 73 14.93 0.15 2.77
N PRO A 74 14.26 -0.32 1.71
CA PRO A 74 12.83 -0.04 1.48
C PRO A 74 11.88 -0.70 2.49
N LEU A 75 12.19 -1.91 2.97
CA LEU A 75 11.33 -2.61 3.94
C LEU A 75 11.45 -2.00 5.35
N PRO A 76 12.65 -1.75 5.89
CA PRO A 76 12.78 -1.03 7.17
C PRO A 76 12.09 0.35 7.15
N PHE A 77 12.19 1.08 6.03
CA PHE A 77 11.47 2.34 5.86
C PHE A 77 9.96 2.18 6.02
N LEU A 78 9.33 1.22 5.32
CA LEU A 78 7.89 1.00 5.43
C LEU A 78 7.45 0.52 6.81
N SER A 79 8.23 -0.37 7.43
CA SER A 79 7.99 -0.83 8.79
C SER A 79 8.03 0.33 9.79
N ALA A 80 8.98 1.25 9.64
CA ALA A 80 9.08 2.47 10.44
C ALA A 80 7.92 3.44 10.18
N LEU A 81 7.54 3.64 8.92
CA LEU A 81 6.39 4.47 8.52
C LEU A 81 5.09 3.98 9.19
N CYS A 82 4.93 2.66 9.31
CA CYS A 82 3.77 2.03 9.94
C CYS A 82 3.90 1.91 11.45
N GLY A 83 5.02 2.32 12.05
CA GLY A 83 5.32 2.22 13.48
C GLY A 83 5.37 0.79 14.01
N LEU A 84 5.68 -0.21 13.16
CA LEU A 84 5.79 -1.61 13.55
C LEU A 84 6.98 -2.26 12.83
N PRO A 85 8.13 -2.42 13.53
CA PRO A 85 9.28 -3.14 13.00
C PRO A 85 8.90 -4.55 12.51
N GLY A 86 9.42 -4.96 11.35
CA GLY A 86 9.16 -6.28 10.77
C GLY A 86 7.86 -6.40 9.96
N LEU A 87 6.99 -5.39 9.93
CA LEU A 87 5.72 -5.48 9.21
C LEU A 87 5.94 -5.66 7.70
N ALA A 88 6.74 -4.81 7.09
CA ALA A 88 7.00 -4.86 5.64
C ALA A 88 7.72 -6.15 5.25
N GLU A 89 8.64 -6.64 6.09
CA GLU A 89 9.33 -7.91 5.91
C GLU A 89 8.36 -9.10 5.93
N VAL A 90 7.40 -9.09 6.85
CA VAL A 90 6.34 -10.12 6.91
C VAL A 90 5.44 -10.03 5.68
N LEU A 91 5.05 -8.84 5.23
CA LEU A 91 4.27 -8.65 4.01
C LEU A 91 5.03 -9.06 2.74
N ALA A 92 6.36 -9.00 2.78
CA ALA A 92 7.24 -9.43 1.71
C ALA A 92 7.57 -10.92 1.73
N SER A 93 7.08 -11.67 2.73
CA SER A 93 7.36 -13.10 2.80
C SER A 93 6.67 -13.86 1.65
N PRO A 94 7.22 -15.02 1.24
CA PRO A 94 6.63 -15.82 0.15
C PRO A 94 5.16 -16.21 0.36
N GLU A 95 4.72 -16.36 1.61
CA GLU A 95 3.34 -16.79 1.92
C GLU A 95 2.30 -15.67 1.84
N ILE A 96 2.73 -14.41 1.88
CA ILE A 96 1.87 -13.21 1.78
C ILE A 96 2.08 -12.52 0.43
N CYS A 97 3.33 -12.19 0.07
CA CYS A 97 3.72 -11.61 -1.21
C CYS A 97 2.90 -10.37 -1.61
N TRP A 98 2.62 -9.49 -0.65
CA TRP A 98 1.96 -8.20 -0.93
C TRP A 98 2.95 -7.09 -1.24
N ILE A 99 4.23 -7.31 -0.94
CA ILE A 99 5.34 -6.40 -1.18
C ILE A 99 6.54 -7.24 -1.65
N SER A 100 7.41 -6.67 -2.47
CA SER A 100 8.70 -7.29 -2.82
C SER A 100 9.77 -6.22 -2.90
N ALA A 101 10.90 -6.45 -2.23
CA ALA A 101 12.09 -5.60 -2.38
C ALA A 101 13.09 -6.30 -3.30
N ARG A 102 13.60 -5.58 -4.30
CA ARG A 102 14.66 -6.03 -5.21
C ARG A 102 15.92 -5.18 -5.03
N SER A 103 17.02 -5.63 -5.63
CA SER A 103 18.28 -4.90 -5.64
C SER A 103 18.10 -3.46 -6.16
N GLY A 104 18.92 -2.55 -5.64
CA GLY A 104 18.87 -1.13 -6.02
C GLY A 104 17.70 -0.36 -5.40
N GLY A 105 17.14 -0.82 -4.27
CA GLY A 105 16.13 -0.08 -3.53
C GLY A 105 14.72 -0.16 -4.10
N ARG A 106 14.49 -1.00 -5.11
CA ARG A 106 13.19 -1.09 -5.77
C ARG A 106 12.22 -1.85 -4.88
N LEU A 107 11.15 -1.17 -4.50
CA LEU A 107 9.99 -1.74 -3.83
C LEU A 107 8.85 -1.92 -4.83
N THR A 108 8.27 -3.11 -4.86
CA THR A 108 7.18 -3.48 -5.74
C THR A 108 5.96 -3.91 -4.92
N PHE A 109 4.78 -3.45 -5.32
CA PHE A 109 3.48 -3.84 -4.79
C PHE A 109 2.74 -4.61 -5.89
N PRO A 110 2.71 -5.94 -5.82
CA PRO A 110 2.08 -6.77 -6.83
C PRO A 110 0.59 -6.49 -6.94
N ASN A 111 0.09 -6.29 -8.16
CA ASN A 111 -1.32 -6.00 -8.44
C ASN A 111 -1.92 -4.98 -7.46
N LEU A 112 -1.30 -3.79 -7.36
CA LEU A 112 -1.67 -2.77 -6.37
C LEU A 112 -3.17 -2.43 -6.41
N GLY A 113 -3.79 -2.52 -7.60
CA GLY A 113 -5.23 -2.32 -7.78
C GLY A 113 -6.12 -3.24 -6.94
N ARG A 114 -5.66 -4.44 -6.57
CA ARG A 114 -6.36 -5.36 -5.65
C ARG A 114 -6.41 -4.83 -4.21
N HIS A 115 -5.43 -4.02 -3.84
CA HIS A 115 -5.23 -3.53 -2.47
C HIS A 115 -5.77 -2.11 -2.30
N ASN A 116 -5.53 -1.25 -3.29
CA ASN A 116 -5.83 0.18 -3.24
C ASN A 116 -6.96 0.61 -4.21
N GLY A 117 -7.64 -0.34 -4.84
CA GLY A 117 -8.53 -0.06 -5.97
C GLY A 117 -7.76 0.62 -7.11
N THR A 118 -8.43 0.99 -8.20
CA THR A 118 -7.83 1.91 -9.19
C THR A 118 -7.43 3.17 -8.42
N THR A 119 -6.13 3.44 -8.28
CA THR A 119 -5.57 4.56 -7.50
C THR A 119 -6.39 5.82 -7.69
N ALA A 120 -6.62 6.61 -6.63
CA ALA A 120 -7.58 7.72 -6.63
C ALA A 120 -7.36 8.72 -7.79
N LYS A 121 -6.13 8.80 -8.31
CA LYS A 121 -5.72 9.60 -9.48
C LYS A 121 -6.47 9.26 -10.79
N ARG A 122 -6.94 8.02 -10.99
CA ARG A 122 -7.82 7.67 -12.13
C ARG A 122 -9.26 8.15 -11.97
N ARG A 123 -9.71 8.45 -10.74
CA ARG A 123 -11.10 8.88 -10.45
C ARG A 123 -11.33 10.36 -10.72
N THR A 124 -10.26 11.15 -10.85
CA THR A 124 -10.32 12.59 -11.15
C THR A 124 -10.32 12.91 -12.65
N ARG A 125 -10.06 11.94 -13.55
CA ARG A 125 -10.03 12.16 -15.02
C ARG A 125 -11.29 11.69 -15.78
N ARG A 126 -12.43 11.54 -15.10
CA ARG A 126 -13.75 11.34 -15.72
C ARG A 126 -14.82 12.18 -15.02
N GLN A 127 -14.71 13.50 -15.10
CA GLN A 127 -15.82 14.44 -14.97
C GLN A 127 -15.60 15.57 -15.97
#